data_AF-A0A957BCJ1-F1
#
_entry.id   AF-A0A957BCJ1-F1
#
_cell.length_a   1.000
_cell.length_b   1.000
_cell.length_c   1.000
_cell.angle_alpha   90.00
_cell.angle_beta   90.00
_cell.angle_gamma   90.00
#
_symmetry.space_group_name_H-M   'P 1'
#
loop_
_entity.id
_entity.type
_entity.pdbx_description
1 polymer ?
#
loop_
_entity_poly.entity_id
_entity_poly.type
_entity_poly.pdbx_seq_one_letter_code
_entity_poly.pdbx_strand_id
1 'polypeptide(L)' 'MAAFFEGRASDSPYVYRVWRGHFEEDRMPICQADAHWNLLFLRQGSQVRVAAEGPLTQALSKFE' A
#
# COMPACT_ATOMS: atom_id res chain seq x y z
N MET A 1 -6.67 -6.60 -22.26
CA MET A 1 -6.24 -7.01 -20.90
C MET A 1 -5.07 -6.13 -20.50
N ALA A 2 -5.35 -4.86 -20.18
CA ALA A 2 -4.32 -3.92 -19.76
C ALA A 2 -4.70 -3.41 -18.36
N ALA A 3 -4.03 -3.92 -17.35
CA ALA A 3 -3.96 -3.24 -16.06
C ALA A 3 -2.56 -2.61 -15.99
N PHE A 4 -2.52 -1.30 -15.76
CA PHE A 4 -1.27 -0.56 -15.62
C PHE A 4 -1.11 -0.17 -14.16
N PHE A 5 0.12 -0.30 -13.66
CA PHE A 5 0.50 0.17 -12.34
C PHE A 5 1.86 0.85 -12.42
N GLU A 6 1.93 2.05 -11.87
CA GLU A 6 3.17 2.79 -11.74
C GLU A 6 3.34 3.21 -10.28
N GLY A 7 4.53 2.91 -9.74
CA GLY A 7 4.95 3.37 -8.43
C GLY A 7 5.79 4.63 -8.57
N ARG A 8 5.52 5.63 -7.74
CA ARG A 8 6.38 6.80 -7.59
C ARG A 8 6.75 7.04 -6.13
N ALA A 9 7.87 7.72 -5.91
CA ALA A 9 8.17 8.29 -4.60
C ALA A 9 7.11 9.34 -4.24
N SER A 10 6.76 9.41 -2.96
CA SER A 10 5.91 10.49 -2.47
C SER A 10 6.73 11.74 -2.21
N ASP A 11 6.11 12.90 -2.39
CA ASP A 11 6.68 14.19 -2.01
C ASP A 11 6.58 14.43 -0.48
N SER A 12 5.81 13.59 0.22
CA SER A 12 5.70 13.60 1.68
C SER A 12 6.77 12.71 2.31
N PRO A 13 7.51 13.18 3.34
CA PRO A 13 8.49 12.36 4.05
C PRO A 13 7.84 11.23 4.87
N TYR A 14 6.51 11.26 5.04
CA TYR A 14 5.77 10.26 5.82
C TYR A 14 5.15 9.17 4.96
N VAL A 15 5.24 9.28 3.63
CA VAL A 15 4.67 8.31 2.70
C VAL A 15 5.80 7.73 1.87
N TYR A 16 6.10 6.44 2.06
CA TYR A 16 7.22 5.80 1.37
C TYR A 16 7.00 5.71 -0.15
N ARG A 17 5.78 5.39 -0.58
CA ARG A 17 5.44 5.20 -2.00
C ARG A 17 3.98 5.51 -2.26
N VAL A 18 3.70 6.00 -3.47
CA VAL A 18 2.35 6.12 -4.01
C VAL A 18 2.27 5.24 -5.25
N TRP A 19 1.23 4.42 -5.33
CA TRP A 19 0.91 3.63 -6.50
C TRP A 19 -0.25 4.25 -7.25
N ARG A 20 -0.13 4.33 -8.58
CA ARG A 20 -1.22 4.71 -9.48
C ARG A 20 -1.55 3.52 -10.36
N GLY A 21 -2.80 3.09 -10.32
CA GLY A 21 -3.32 2.01 -11.16
C GLY A 21 -4.38 2.50 -12.14
N HIS A 22 -4.48 1.86 -13.30
CA HIS A 22 -5.66 1.95 -14.17
C HIS A 22 -6.15 0.54 -14.52
N PHE A 23 -7.47 0.38 -14.52
CA PHE A 23 -8.17 -0.85 -14.86
C PHE A 23 -9.21 -0.53 -15.94
N GLU A 24 -9.23 -1.31 -17.01
CA GLU A 24 -10.36 -1.32 -17.97
C GLU A 24 -11.59 -1.97 -17.30
N GLU A 25 -12.78 -1.41 -17.57
CA GLU A 25 -14.16 -1.64 -17.03
C GLU A 25 -14.47 -2.89 -16.16
N ASP A 26 -15.42 -2.70 -15.24
CA ASP A 26 -16.07 -3.68 -14.34
C ASP A 26 -15.18 -4.40 -13.31
N ARG A 27 -13.96 -3.92 -13.06
CA ARG A 27 -13.06 -4.56 -12.08
C ARG A 27 -12.89 -3.72 -10.82
N MET A 28 -13.10 -4.37 -9.68
CA MET A 28 -12.87 -3.77 -8.37
C MET A 28 -11.42 -3.31 -8.24
N PRO A 29 -11.14 -2.20 -7.55
CA PRO A 29 -9.78 -1.73 -7.35
C PRO A 29 -8.95 -2.77 -6.60
N ILE A 30 -7.91 -3.27 -7.26
CA ILE A 30 -6.98 -4.26 -6.69
C ILE A 30 -5.76 -3.54 -6.12
N CYS A 31 -5.45 -3.80 -4.85
CA CYS A 31 -4.15 -3.44 -4.29
C CYS A 31 -3.12 -4.49 -4.74
N GLN A 32 -2.05 -4.07 -5.41
CA GLN A 32 -1.03 -5.00 -5.89
C GLN A 32 -0.35 -5.74 -4.73
N ALA A 33 0.09 -6.97 -5.02
CA ALA A 33 0.99 -7.69 -4.15
C ALA A 33 2.28 -6.88 -3.96
N ASP A 34 2.69 -6.68 -2.71
CA ASP A 34 3.90 -5.94 -2.36
C ASP A 34 4.80 -6.84 -1.51
N ALA A 35 6.06 -7.00 -1.94
CA ALA A 35 7.05 -7.84 -1.26
C ALA A 35 7.69 -7.15 -0.03
N HIS A 36 7.40 -5.86 0.19
CA HIS A 36 8.00 -5.09 1.27
C HIS A 36 7.27 -5.32 2.59
N TRP A 37 8.04 -5.32 3.69
CA TRP A 37 7.50 -5.23 5.04
C TRP A 37 7.23 -3.76 5.38
N ASN A 38 6.08 -3.49 5.98
CA ASN A 38 5.74 -2.18 6.50
C ASN A 38 5.90 -2.18 8.02
N LEU A 39 6.70 -1.25 8.55
CA LEU A 39 6.89 -1.05 9.98
C LEU A 39 6.41 0.35 10.37
N LEU A 40 5.39 0.42 11.23
CA LEU A 40 4.88 1.67 11.77
C LEU A 40 5.31 1.82 13.21
N PHE A 41 6.06 2.88 13.50
CA PHE A 41 6.38 3.31 14.86
C PHE A 41 5.52 4.52 15.20
N LEU A 42 4.68 4.39 16.24
CA LEU A 42 3.81 5.45 16.71
C LEU A 42 4.16 5.79 18.15
N ARG A 43 4.55 7.03 18.42
CA ARG A 43 4.70 7.53 19.79
C ARG A 43 3.39 8.18 20.25
N GLN A 44 2.80 7.66 21.32
CA GLN A 44 1.62 8.22 21.97
C GLN A 44 1.97 8.58 23.41
N GLY A 45 2.26 9.86 23.65
CA GLY A 45 2.82 10.33 24.93
C GLY A 45 4.22 9.79 25.17
N SER A 46 4.42 9.10 26.30
CA SER A 46 5.68 8.43 26.65
C SER A 46 5.81 7.01 26.10
N GLN A 47 4.73 6.43 25.55
CA GLN A 47 4.73 5.07 25.02
C GLN A 47 5.02 5.06 23.52
N VAL A 48 5.80 4.06 23.10
CA VAL A 48 6.02 3.73 21.69
C VAL A 48 5.25 2.45 21.37
N ARG A 49 4.42 2.51 20.33
CA ARG A 49 3.73 1.37 19.72
C ARG A 49 4.40 1.04 18.41
N VAL A 50 4.51 -0.25 18.12
CA VAL A 50 5.09 -0.75 16.88
C VAL A 50 4.08 -1.70 16.22
N ALA A 51 3.81 -1.49 14.94
CA ALA A 51 3.05 -2.42 14.12
C ALA A 51 3.91 -2.88 12.95
N ALA A 52 3.87 -4.18 12.67
CA ALA A 52 4.52 -4.80 11.52
C ALA A 52 3.45 -5.41 10.63
N GLU A 53 3.41 -4.99 9.37
CA GLU A 53 2.56 -5.58 8.36
C GLU A 53 3.47 -6.24 7.33
N GLY A 54 3.24 -7.54 7.11
CA GLY A 54 4.01 -8.33 6.18
C GLY A 54 3.74 -7.95 4.72
N PRO A 55 4.49 -8.57 3.80
CA PRO A 55 4.22 -8.48 2.38
C PRO A 55 2.77 -8.81 2.07
N LEU A 56 2.13 -8.02 1.22
CA LEU A 56 0.89 -8.40 0.58
C LEU A 56 1.22 -9.51 -0.43
N THR A 57 1.16 -10.77 0.00
CA THR A 57 1.46 -11.93 -0.85
C THR A 57 0.38 -12.21 -1.88
N GLN A 58 -0.79 -11.58 -1.72
CA GLN A 58 -1.93 -11.67 -2.63
C GLN A 58 -2.54 -10.30 -2.81
N ALA A 59 -3.09 -10.07 -4.00
CA ALA A 59 -3.76 -8.82 -4.30
C ALA A 59 -5.10 -8.76 -3.56
N LEU A 60 -5.34 -7.70 -2.79
CA LEU A 60 -6.58 -7.54 -2.03
C LEU A 60 -7.55 -6.63 -2.79
N SER A 61 -8.80 -7.10 -2.92
CA SER A 61 -9.94 -6.23 -3.18
C SER A 61 -10.12 -5.34 -1.97
N LYS A 62 -9.97 -4.03 -2.16
CA LYS A 62 -10.43 -3.06 -1.15
C LYS A 62 -11.78 -2.58 -1.65
N PHE A 63 -12.79 -2.63 -0.79
CA PHE A 63 -14.22 -2.34 -1.04
C PHE A 63 -15.02 -3.58 -1.50
N GLU A 64 -15.85 -4.10 -0.58
CA GLU A 64 -17.11 -4.80 -0.86
C GLU A 64 -18.26 -3.79 -0.76
#